data_AF-A0A9N8CXX4-F1
#
_entry.id   AF-A0A9N8CXX4-F1
#
_cell.length_a   1.000
_cell.length_b   1.000
_cell.length_c   1.000
_cell.angle_alpha   90.00
_cell.angle_beta   90.00
_cell.angle_gamma   90.00
#
_symmetry.space_group_name_H-M   'P 1'
#
loop_
_entity.id
_entity.type
_entity.pdbx_description
1 polymer ?
#
loop_
_entity_poly.entity_id
_entity_poly.type
_entity_poly.pdbx_seq_one_letter_code
_entity_poly.pdbx_strand_id
1 'polypeptide(L)'
;MSDKEFKEMMYKKPHEMAQCGSPVPATGNLRDQFAMAAMQGDWAEQDERSGYFDENSGEATFSKSAEMYYRMADAMLKTRGK
;
A
#
# COMPACT_ATOMS: atom_id res chain seq x y z
N MET A 1 -8.15 10.27 -36.18
CA MET A 1 -8.59 10.26 -34.78
C MET A 1 -9.22 11.62 -34.51
N SER A 2 -10.48 11.66 -34.09
CA SER A 2 -11.21 12.93 -33.88
C SER A 2 -11.00 13.47 -32.47
N ASP A 3 -11.14 14.78 -32.27
CA ASP A 3 -11.11 15.43 -30.95
C ASP A 3 -12.07 14.80 -29.94
N LYS A 4 -13.16 14.20 -30.45
CA LYS A 4 -14.14 13.48 -29.64
C LYS A 4 -13.56 12.16 -29.11
N GLU A 5 -12.87 11.40 -29.95
CA GLU A 5 -12.18 10.16 -29.55
C GLU A 5 -11.04 10.44 -28.56
N PHE A 6 -10.28 11.52 -28.76
CA PHE A 6 -9.22 11.93 -27.84
C PHE A 6 -9.78 12.34 -26.46
N LYS A 7 -10.87 13.11 -26.42
CA LYS A 7 -11.55 13.45 -25.15
C LYS A 7 -12.18 12.23 -24.50
N GLU A 8 -12.81 11.34 -25.26
CA GLU A 8 -13.43 10.15 -24.69
C GLU A 8 -12.38 9.20 -24.09
N MET A 9 -11.20 9.09 -24.71
CA MET A 9 -10.05 8.36 -24.17
C MET A 9 -9.46 9.02 -22.92
N MET A 10 -9.39 10.35 -22.87
CA MET A 10 -8.88 11.10 -21.71
C MET A 10 -9.82 11.06 -20.50
N TYR A 11 -11.14 11.02 -20.71
CA TYR A 11 -12.13 11.16 -19.63
C TYR A 11 -12.82 9.85 -19.21
N LYS A 12 -12.75 8.75 -19.98
CA LYS A 12 -13.46 7.50 -19.63
C LYS A 12 -12.71 6.52 -18.71
N LYS A 13 -11.42 6.66 -18.43
CA LYS A 13 -10.75 5.80 -17.42
C LYS A 13 -9.64 6.50 -16.63
N PRO A 14 -10.01 7.35 -15.65
CA PRO A 14 -9.08 7.75 -14.59
C PRO A 14 -8.67 6.58 -13.66
N HIS A 15 -9.18 5.35 -13.88
CA HIS A 15 -8.86 4.17 -13.07
C HIS A 15 -7.71 3.31 -13.60
N GLU A 16 -7.21 3.54 -14.83
CA GLU A 16 -6.23 2.64 -15.46
C GLU A 16 -4.91 3.30 -15.89
N MET A 17 -4.74 4.62 -15.71
CA MET A 17 -3.49 5.31 -16.05
C MET A 17 -2.72 5.71 -14.79
N ALA A 18 -1.82 4.81 -14.39
CA ALA A 18 -0.62 4.98 -13.58
C ALA A 18 -0.54 6.26 -12.72
N GLN A 19 -0.94 6.15 -11.46
CA GLN A 19 -0.16 6.76 -10.39
C GLN A 19 0.91 5.75 -9.96
N CYS A 20 2.12 6.25 -9.71
CA CYS A 20 3.17 5.60 -8.94
C CYS A 20 2.68 5.36 -7.49
N GLY A 21 1.66 4.51 -7.33
CA GLY A 21 0.80 4.41 -6.17
C GLY A 21 -0.64 4.17 -6.62
N SER A 22 -0.96 2.93 -6.98
CA SER A 22 -2.32 2.54 -7.36
C SER A 22 -3.32 2.93 -6.27
N PRO A 23 -4.46 3.59 -6.60
CA PRO A 23 -5.53 3.78 -5.64
C PRO A 23 -6.15 2.42 -5.34
N VAL A 24 -5.83 1.90 -4.14
CA VAL A 24 -6.47 0.71 -3.55
C VAL A 24 -7.99 0.96 -3.60
N PRO A 25 -8.80 0.00 -4.09
CA PRO A 25 -10.24 0.19 -4.25
C PRO A 25 -10.86 0.69 -2.94
N ALA A 26 -11.68 1.74 -3.05
CA ALA A 26 -12.15 2.61 -1.98
C ALA A 26 -13.10 1.96 -0.93
N THR A 27 -13.02 0.65 -0.72
CA THR A 27 -13.73 -0.10 0.33
C THR A 27 -12.92 -1.28 0.91
N GLY A 28 -11.69 -1.54 0.45
CA GLY A 28 -10.77 -2.53 1.05
C GLY A 28 -10.11 -1.98 2.31
N ASN A 29 -10.84 -2.07 3.43
CA ASN A 29 -10.45 -1.89 4.84
C ASN A 29 -9.34 -0.85 5.15
N LEU A 30 -9.67 0.26 5.83
CA LEU A 30 -8.70 1.24 6.37
C LEU A 30 -7.49 0.59 7.09
N ARG A 31 -7.70 -0.60 7.65
CA ARG A 31 -6.66 -1.46 8.21
C ARG A 31 -5.54 -1.79 7.20
N ASP A 32 -5.91 -2.21 5.99
CA ASP A 32 -4.95 -2.52 4.92
C ASP A 32 -4.16 -1.28 4.52
N GLN A 33 -4.81 -0.12 4.45
CA GLN A 33 -4.15 1.15 4.12
C GLN A 33 -3.09 1.53 5.16
N PHE A 34 -3.42 1.43 6.46
CA PHE A 34 -2.44 1.68 7.53
C PHE A 34 -1.31 0.65 7.53
N ALA A 35 -1.61 -0.63 7.29
CA ALA A 35 -0.61 -1.67 7.22
C ALA A 35 0.35 -1.44 6.04
N MET A 36 -0.17 -1.14 4.85
CA MET A 36 0.65 -0.83 3.67
C MET A 36 1.52 0.41 3.86
N ALA A 37 0.97 1.48 4.45
CA ALA A 37 1.75 2.69 4.71
C ALA A 37 2.90 2.44 5.69
N ALA A 38 2.65 1.69 6.77
CA ALA A 38 3.70 1.30 7.72
C ALA A 38 4.78 0.43 7.06
N MET A 39 4.36 -0.54 6.23
CA MET A 39 5.28 -1.41 5.49
C MET A 39 6.16 -0.64 4.49
N GLN A 40 5.57 0.29 3.74
CA GLN A 40 6.32 1.10 2.78
C GLN A 40 7.37 1.98 3.47
N GLY A 41 7.06 2.55 4.63
CA GLY A 41 8.02 3.32 5.42
C GLY A 41 9.19 2.46 5.91
N ASP A 42 8.90 1.30 6.48
CA ASP A 42 9.92 0.37 6.99
C ASP A 42 10.85 -0.14 5.88
N TRP A 43 10.29 -0.48 4.71
CA TRP A 43 11.07 -0.90 3.54
C TRP A 43 11.89 0.24 2.91
N ALA A 44 11.50 1.50 3.10
CA ALA A 44 12.28 2.64 2.64
C ALA A 44 13.44 3.00 3.58
N GLU A 45 13.35 2.61 4.86
CA GLU A 45 14.31 2.93 5.92
C GLU A 45 14.97 1.66 6.50
N GLN A 46 15.43 0.77 5.61
CA GLN A 46 16.10 -0.46 6.02
C GLN A 46 17.51 -0.18 6.55
N ASP A 47 17.75 -0.53 7.80
CA ASP A 47 19.04 -0.41 8.46
C ASP A 47 19.30 -1.59 9.41
N GLU A 48 20.41 -1.53 10.16
CA GLU A 48 20.77 -2.57 11.12
C GLU A 48 19.72 -2.75 12.25
N ARG A 49 18.89 -1.74 12.50
CA ARG A 49 17.87 -1.72 13.55
C ARG A 49 16.50 -2.19 13.07
N SER A 50 16.08 -1.83 11.85
CA SER A 50 14.81 -2.28 11.24
C SER A 50 14.94 -3.65 10.56
N GLY A 51 16.14 -4.01 10.12
CA GLY A 51 16.42 -5.25 9.41
C GLY A 51 16.28 -5.10 7.89
N TYR A 52 16.84 -6.07 7.17
CA TYR A 52 16.90 -6.07 5.71
C TYR A 52 15.92 -7.08 5.10
N PHE A 53 15.23 -6.65 4.06
CA PHE A 53 14.42 -7.45 3.16
C PHE A 53 15.18 -7.49 1.85
N ASP A 54 15.50 -8.68 1.40
CA ASP A 54 16.28 -8.92 0.20
C ASP A 54 15.70 -10.09 -0.60
N GLU A 55 16.35 -10.44 -1.70
CA GLU A 55 15.99 -11.57 -2.56
C GLU A 55 16.01 -12.94 -1.85
N ASN A 56 16.69 -13.05 -0.70
CA ASN A 56 16.76 -14.26 0.11
C ASN A 56 15.70 -14.28 1.22
N SER A 57 14.93 -13.21 1.38
CA SER A 57 13.86 -13.15 2.35
C SER A 57 12.77 -14.16 1.99
N GLY A 58 12.60 -15.15 2.85
CA GLY A 58 11.66 -16.25 2.65
C GLY A 58 10.25 -15.94 3.15
N GLU A 59 9.33 -16.85 2.85
CA GLU A 59 7.91 -16.77 3.25
C GLU A 59 7.73 -16.48 4.75
N ALA A 60 8.49 -17.17 5.61
CA ALA A 60 8.38 -16.99 7.07
C ALA A 60 8.73 -15.57 7.53
N THR A 61 9.63 -14.88 6.84
CA THR A 61 9.96 -13.48 7.12
C THR A 61 8.79 -12.58 6.73
N PHE A 62 8.28 -12.73 5.51
CA PHE A 62 7.16 -11.92 5.03
C PHE A 62 5.88 -12.14 5.84
N SER A 63 5.56 -13.37 6.26
CA SER A 63 4.40 -13.64 7.11
C SER A 63 4.50 -12.91 8.46
N LYS A 64 5.68 -12.96 9.12
CA LYS A 64 5.89 -12.27 10.41
C LYS A 64 5.80 -10.76 10.27
N SER A 65 6.39 -10.19 9.22
CA SER A 65 6.33 -8.75 8.95
C SER A 65 4.90 -8.31 8.63
N ALA A 66 4.17 -9.04 7.80
CA ALA A 66 2.77 -8.76 7.50
C ALA A 66 1.91 -8.74 8.78
N GLU A 67 2.06 -9.75 9.65
CA GLU A 67 1.37 -9.78 10.95
C GLU A 67 1.68 -8.53 11.81
N MET A 68 2.94 -8.10 11.84
CA MET A 68 3.35 -6.89 12.57
C MET A 68 2.64 -5.64 12.05
N TYR A 69 2.62 -5.42 10.73
CA TYR A 69 1.97 -4.25 10.13
C TYR A 69 0.46 -4.23 10.36
N TYR A 70 -0.18 -5.39 10.30
CA TYR A 70 -1.60 -5.51 10.62
C TYR A 70 -1.91 -5.18 12.09
N ARG A 71 -1.05 -5.58 13.03
CA ARG A 71 -1.19 -5.20 14.45
C ARG A 71 -1.01 -3.70 14.66
N MET A 72 -0.09 -3.07 13.92
CA MET A 72 0.08 -1.62 13.94
C MET A 72 -1.17 -0.90 13.44
N ALA A 73 -1.73 -1.37 12.32
CA ALA A 73 -2.99 -0.83 11.77
C ALA A 73 -4.15 -0.96 12.77
N ASP A 74 -4.26 -2.09 13.47
CA ASP A 74 -5.28 -2.31 14.50
C ASP A 74 -5.12 -1.33 15.68
N ALA A 75 -3.88 -1.05 16.10
CA ALA A 75 -3.59 -0.07 17.15
C ALA A 75 -3.94 1.37 16.74
N MET A 76 -3.69 1.74 15.48
CA MET A 76 -4.07 3.04 14.93
C MET A 76 -5.59 3.22 14.90
N LEU A 77 -6.32 2.21 14.42
CA LEU A 77 -7.79 2.22 14.40
C LEU A 77 -8.37 2.32 15.82
N LYS A 78 -7.84 1.56 16.78
CA LYS A 78 -8.25 1.63 18.18
C LYS A 78 -8.03 3.01 18.79
N THR A 79 -6.94 3.69 18.42
CA THR A 79 -6.64 5.04 18.92
C THR A 79 -7.58 6.09 18.34
N ARG A 80 -8.00 5.94 17.07
CA ARG A 80 -8.96 6.83 16.41
C ARG A 80 -10.37 6.75 17.00
N GLY A 81 -10.74 5.59 17.57
CA GLY A 81 -12.04 5.37 18.21
C GLY A 81 -12.11 5.79 19.69
N LYS A 82 -11.05 6.40 20.23
CA LYS A 82 -11.03 7.01 21.56
C LYS A 82 -11.33 8.51 21.47
#